data_AF-A0A7S1PM02-F1
#
_entry.id   AF-A0A7S1PM02-F1
#
_cell.length_a   1.000
_cell.length_b   1.000
_cell.length_c   1.000
_cell.angle_alpha   90.00
_cell.angle_beta   90.00
_cell.angle_gamma   90.00
#
_symmetry.space_group_name_H-M   'P 1'
#
loop_
_entity.id
_entity.type
_entity.pdbx_description
1 polymer ?
#
loop_
_entity_poly.entity_id
_entity_poly.type
_entity_poly.pdbx_seq_one_letter_code
_entity_poly.pdbx_strand_id
1 'polypeptide(L)'
;FGEAKDTLWREREQELAGWHGPFDDFNGRLYFVNSKQGVTSNQDPRTDAQYVYDLQTSFLSNLEEVLLAEGAPSEADDPDAGCHSDGVQLQRQLFEDDSVELRGANAAASSRPATASRTPRKLATLQLSAQVDHRDTLRQMQNTAARLYLLREEDAEVQKITLKRQADARRAARRLSGGAGSLSGRCMPAPLGLGLVEGPVVPPPARGSPSAANLPHPPQSPWASASLRPLGEKPL
;
A
#
# COMPACT_ATOMS: atom_id res chain seq x y z
N PHE A 1 -19.43 -5.04 -10.71
CA PHE A 1 -18.55 -5.17 -9.53
C PHE A 1 -17.69 -6.43 -9.53
N GLY A 2 -18.16 -7.57 -10.06
CA GLY A 2 -17.35 -8.81 -10.17
C GLY A 2 -16.00 -8.62 -10.88
N GLU A 3 -16.00 -8.04 -12.08
CA GLU A 3 -14.75 -7.80 -12.84
C GLU A 3 -13.70 -6.96 -12.09
N ALA A 4 -14.16 -6.01 -11.27
CA ALA A 4 -13.27 -5.18 -10.45
C ALA A 4 -12.62 -6.01 -9.33
N LYS A 5 -13.40 -6.87 -8.66
CA LYS A 5 -12.90 -7.82 -7.65
C LYS A 5 -11.88 -8.80 -8.26
N ASP A 6 -12.17 -9.32 -9.45
CA ASP A 6 -11.25 -10.22 -10.18
C ASP A 6 -9.95 -9.51 -10.60
N THR A 7 -10.04 -8.23 -10.95
CA THR A 7 -8.85 -7.42 -11.28
C THR A 7 -7.97 -7.19 -10.05
N LEU A 8 -8.57 -6.84 -8.91
CA LEU A 8 -7.85 -6.71 -7.63
C LEU A 8 -7.16 -8.02 -7.25
N TRP A 9 -7.83 -9.16 -7.40
CA TRP A 9 -7.22 -10.45 -7.09
C TRP A 9 -6.01 -10.75 -7.96
N ARG A 10 -6.09 -10.52 -9.28
CA ARG A 10 -4.96 -10.69 -10.21
C ARG A 10 -3.77 -9.81 -9.87
N GLU A 11 -4.01 -8.56 -9.46
CA GLU A 11 -2.94 -7.66 -9.02
C GLU A 11 -2.22 -8.21 -7.77
N ARG A 12 -2.98 -8.75 -6.80
CA ARG A 12 -2.41 -9.37 -5.60
C ARG A 12 -1.64 -10.65 -5.89
N GLU A 13 -2.15 -11.49 -6.78
CA GLU A 13 -1.41 -12.68 -7.24
C GLU A 13 -0.08 -12.28 -7.89
N GLN A 14 -0.08 -11.23 -8.72
CA GLN A 14 1.14 -10.75 -9.38
C GLN A 14 2.18 -10.21 -8.39
N GLU A 15 1.72 -9.53 -7.34
CA GLU A 15 2.54 -9.06 -6.22
C GLU A 15 3.14 -10.24 -5.45
N LEU A 16 2.31 -11.19 -5.04
CA LEU A 16 2.70 -12.39 -4.29
C LEU A 16 3.63 -13.31 -5.07
N ALA A 17 3.54 -13.36 -6.40
CA ALA A 17 4.42 -14.15 -7.24
C ALA A 17 5.91 -13.79 -7.11
N GLY A 18 6.25 -12.59 -6.60
CA GLY A 18 7.62 -12.18 -6.32
C GLY A 18 8.17 -12.67 -4.99
N TRP A 19 7.30 -13.10 -4.07
CA TRP A 19 7.63 -13.43 -2.69
C TRP A 19 7.93 -14.92 -2.51
N HIS A 20 9.06 -15.21 -1.86
CA HIS A 20 9.56 -16.55 -1.58
C HIS A 20 9.73 -16.76 -0.08
N GLY A 21 9.66 -18.02 0.35
CA GLY A 21 9.87 -18.43 1.74
C GLY A 21 8.72 -19.28 2.30
N PRO A 22 8.76 -19.61 3.60
CA PRO A 22 9.67 -19.03 4.60
C PRO A 22 11.11 -19.59 4.52
N PHE A 23 12.08 -18.76 4.89
CA PHE A 23 13.50 -19.12 5.06
C PHE A 23 13.89 -18.97 6.53
N ASP A 24 14.80 -19.81 7.01
CA ASP A 24 15.35 -19.74 8.36
C ASP A 24 16.63 -18.90 8.41
N ASP A 25 16.69 -17.95 9.34
CA ASP A 25 17.92 -17.28 9.74
C ASP A 25 18.74 -18.15 10.72
N PHE A 26 20.02 -17.85 10.93
CA PHE A 26 20.89 -18.55 11.89
C PHE A 26 20.35 -18.52 13.34
N ASN A 27 19.43 -17.60 13.61
CA ASN A 27 18.74 -17.45 14.89
C ASN A 27 17.41 -18.22 14.97
N GLY A 28 17.08 -19.04 13.96
CA GLY A 28 15.80 -19.77 13.88
C GLY A 28 14.58 -18.87 13.64
N ARG A 29 14.79 -17.66 13.12
CA ARG A 29 13.70 -16.74 12.76
C ARG A 29 13.33 -16.96 11.30
N LEU A 30 12.02 -17.06 11.05
CA LEU A 30 11.49 -17.16 9.70
C LEU A 30 11.43 -15.78 9.04
N TYR A 31 11.85 -15.70 7.78
CA TYR A 31 11.72 -14.51 6.96
C TYR A 31 11.33 -14.86 5.52
N PHE A 32 10.81 -13.87 4.81
CA PHE A 32 10.35 -13.93 3.42
C PHE A 32 11.16 -12.97 2.58
N VAL A 33 11.39 -13.32 1.31
CA VAL A 33 12.22 -12.53 0.39
C VAL A 33 11.44 -12.23 -0.87
N ASN A 34 11.41 -10.96 -1.28
CA ASN A 34 10.84 -10.54 -2.56
C ASN A 34 11.94 -10.47 -3.62
N SER A 35 11.91 -11.40 -4.56
CA SER A 35 12.86 -11.49 -5.69
C SER A 35 12.78 -10.32 -6.68
N LYS A 36 11.61 -9.69 -6.82
CA LYS A 36 11.41 -8.58 -7.76
C LYS A 36 11.91 -7.26 -7.18
N GLN A 37 11.68 -7.04 -5.89
CA GLN A 37 12.01 -5.78 -5.20
C GLN A 37 13.34 -5.82 -4.45
N GLY A 38 13.90 -7.01 -4.21
CA GLY A 38 15.13 -7.18 -3.42
C GLY A 38 14.96 -6.84 -1.93
N VAL A 39 13.73 -6.95 -1.40
CA VAL A 39 13.41 -6.67 0.01
C VAL A 39 13.14 -7.96 0.78
N THR A 40 13.31 -7.90 2.10
CA THR A 40 13.03 -9.02 3.02
C THR A 40 12.03 -8.59 4.08
N SER A 41 11.14 -9.49 4.50
CA SER A 41 10.13 -9.25 5.54
C SER A 41 10.14 -10.37 6.58
N ASN A 42 9.95 -10.02 7.84
CA ASN A 42 9.73 -11.01 8.92
C ASN A 42 8.25 -11.40 9.07
N GLN A 43 7.36 -10.77 8.31
CA GLN A 43 5.94 -11.11 8.27
C GLN A 43 5.59 -11.77 6.93
N ASP A 44 4.65 -12.72 6.97
CA ASP A 44 4.18 -13.38 5.75
C ASP A 44 3.41 -12.37 4.88
N PRO A 45 3.91 -12.03 3.67
CA PRO A 45 3.26 -11.08 2.77
C PRO A 45 1.87 -11.56 2.32
N ARG A 46 1.59 -12.87 2.38
CA ARG A 46 0.28 -13.44 2.01
C ARG A 46 -0.82 -12.98 2.96
N THR A 47 -0.51 -12.85 4.25
CA THR A 47 -1.46 -12.40 5.27
C THR A 47 -1.88 -10.95 5.02
N ASP A 48 -0.92 -10.09 4.71
CA ASP A 48 -1.18 -8.68 4.44
C ASP A 48 -1.94 -8.51 3.11
N ALA A 49 -1.53 -9.23 2.06
CA ALA A 49 -2.24 -9.22 0.78
C ALA A 49 -3.70 -9.67 0.92
N GLN A 50 -3.97 -10.72 1.72
CA GLN A 50 -5.33 -11.17 2.01
C GLN A 50 -6.14 -10.11 2.75
N TYR A 51 -5.57 -9.50 3.79
CA TYR A 51 -6.24 -8.45 4.56
C TYR A 51 -6.64 -7.27 3.67
N VAL A 52 -5.72 -6.81 2.81
CA VAL A 52 -5.99 -5.70 1.89
C VAL A 52 -7.05 -6.08 0.86
N TYR A 53 -7.00 -7.31 0.32
CA TYR A 53 -8.03 -7.81 -0.59
C TYR A 53 -9.42 -7.85 0.05
N ASP A 54 -9.53 -8.35 1.28
CA ASP A 54 -10.81 -8.41 2.01
C ASP A 54 -11.36 -7.00 2.26
N LEU A 55 -10.50 -6.05 2.61
CA LEU A 55 -10.87 -4.65 2.80
C LEU A 55 -11.39 -4.03 1.50
N GLN A 56 -10.68 -4.20 0.39
CA GLN A 56 -11.10 -3.66 -0.91
C GLN A 56 -12.39 -4.33 -1.41
N THR A 57 -12.53 -5.63 -1.21
CA THR A 57 -13.70 -6.41 -1.64
C THR A 57 -14.94 -6.06 -0.83
N SER A 58 -14.80 -5.84 0.48
CA SER A 58 -15.91 -5.38 1.33
C SER A 58 -16.37 -3.97 0.94
N PHE A 59 -15.43 -3.05 0.66
CA PHE A 59 -15.75 -1.73 0.14
C PHE A 59 -16.54 -1.78 -1.18
N LEU A 60 -16.08 -2.58 -2.15
CA LEU A 60 -16.79 -2.74 -3.42
C LEU A 60 -18.17 -3.36 -3.25
N SER A 61 -18.35 -4.27 -2.28
CA SER A 61 -19.65 -4.88 -2.00
C SER A 61 -20.62 -3.89 -1.36
N ASN A 62 -20.14 -3.01 -0.49
CA ASN A 62 -20.96 -1.94 0.09
C ASN A 62 -21.38 -0.92 -0.98
N LEU A 63 -20.49 -0.58 -1.91
CA LEU A 63 -20.85 0.30 -3.04
C LEU A 63 -21.88 -0.34 -3.97
N GLU A 64 -21.76 -1.64 -4.23
CA GLU A 64 -22.73 -2.41 -4.99
C GLU A 64 -24.12 -2.36 -4.33
N GLU A 65 -24.18 -2.54 -3.01
CA GLU A 65 -25.43 -2.44 -2.24
C GLU A 65 -26.08 -1.06 -2.33
N VAL A 66 -25.31 0.02 -2.12
CA VAL A 66 -25.84 1.39 -2.15
C VAL A 66 -26.37 1.77 -3.53
N LEU A 67 -25.64 1.43 -4.60
CA LEU A 67 -26.06 1.79 -5.96
C LEU A 67 -27.22 0.93 -6.47
N LEU A 68 -27.32 -0.34 -6.06
CA LEU A 68 -28.45 -1.19 -6.42
C LEU A 68 -29.71 -0.85 -5.63
N ALA A 69 -29.58 -0.40 -4.37
CA ALA A 69 -30.72 0.03 -3.55
C ALA A 69 -31.44 1.25 -4.13
N GLU A 70 -30.72 2.16 -4.79
CA GLU A 70 -31.28 3.38 -5.40
C GLU A 70 -31.99 3.10 -6.74
N GLY A 71 -31.68 1.97 -7.38
CA GLY A 71 -32.22 1.58 -8.68
C GLY A 71 -33.48 0.71 -8.63
N ALA A 72 -33.99 0.36 -7.45
CA ALA A 72 -35.26 -0.36 -7.34
C ALA A 72 -36.40 0.61 -7.69
N PRO A 73 -37.06 0.48 -8.86
CA PRO A 73 -38.23 1.29 -9.14
C PRO A 73 -39.23 0.99 -8.04
N SER A 74 -39.59 2.03 -7.27
CA SER A 74 -40.74 1.96 -6.38
C SER A 74 -41.96 1.72 -7.25
N GLU A 75 -42.29 0.45 -7.52
CA GLU A 75 -43.56 -0.02 -8.12
C GLU A 75 -44.71 0.21 -7.12
N ALA A 76 -44.85 1.45 -6.65
CA ALA A 76 -46.07 1.95 -6.06
C ALA A 76 -46.79 2.73 -7.17
N ASP A 77 -47.45 1.98 -8.05
CA ASP A 77 -48.58 2.48 -8.83
C ASP A 77 -49.69 2.90 -7.85
N ASP A 78 -49.57 4.11 -7.28
CA ASP A 78 -50.67 4.82 -6.64
C ASP A 78 -50.97 6.07 -7.49
N PRO A 79 -51.82 5.96 -8.53
CA PRO A 79 -52.11 7.04 -9.44
C PRO A 79 -53.19 7.98 -8.88
N ASP A 80 -53.09 8.51 -7.66
CA ASP A 80 -53.93 9.67 -7.26
C ASP A 80 -53.54 10.46 -5.99
N ALA A 81 -52.31 10.38 -5.49
CA ALA A 81 -51.91 11.20 -4.34
C ALA A 81 -51.11 12.43 -4.79
N GLY A 82 -51.82 13.43 -5.31
CA GLY A 82 -51.29 14.79 -5.43
C GLY A 82 -50.88 15.33 -4.06
N CYS A 83 -49.61 15.16 -3.69
CA CYS A 83 -49.03 15.90 -2.58
C CYS A 83 -47.54 16.13 -2.82
N HIS A 84 -47.20 17.40 -3.02
CA HIS A 84 -45.86 17.94 -3.04
C HIS A 84 -44.98 17.32 -1.94
N SER A 85 -44.09 16.41 -2.30
CA SER A 85 -42.92 16.13 -1.47
C SER A 85 -41.75 16.88 -2.07
N ASP A 86 -41.45 17.98 -1.39
CA ASP A 86 -40.24 18.77 -1.54
C ASP A 86 -39.03 17.88 -1.74
N GLY A 87 -38.21 18.31 -2.70
CA GLY A 87 -36.96 17.66 -3.04
C GLY A 87 -36.12 17.41 -1.80
N VAL A 88 -35.70 16.15 -1.68
CA VAL A 88 -34.71 15.69 -0.72
C VAL A 88 -33.43 16.52 -0.92
N GLN A 89 -33.33 17.62 -0.17
CA GLN A 89 -32.10 18.32 0.16
C GLN A 89 -31.29 17.45 1.13
N LEU A 90 -30.85 16.27 0.69
CA LEU A 90 -29.75 15.62 1.38
C LEU A 90 -28.46 16.17 0.77
N GLN A 91 -27.74 16.90 1.63
CA GLN A 91 -26.30 17.09 1.56
C GLN A 91 -25.78 18.29 0.77
N ARG A 92 -26.32 19.49 1.04
CA ARG A 92 -25.61 20.75 0.77
C ARG A 92 -25.78 21.82 1.86
N GLN A 93 -26.04 21.41 3.10
CA GLN A 93 -25.99 22.28 4.27
C GLN A 93 -24.94 21.73 5.22
N LEU A 94 -23.71 22.26 5.14
CA LEU A 94 -22.75 22.30 6.27
C LEU A 94 -21.56 23.24 6.01
N PHE A 95 -21.72 24.20 5.09
CA PHE A 95 -20.86 25.36 4.99
C PHE A 95 -21.75 26.57 4.95
N GLU A 96 -21.97 27.20 6.10
CA GLU A 96 -21.97 28.66 6.30
C GLU A 96 -22.66 29.02 7.62
N ASP A 97 -21.99 29.92 8.33
CA ASP A 97 -22.41 30.70 9.49
C ASP A 97 -22.77 29.98 10.80
N ASP A 98 -21.80 30.00 11.71
CA ASP A 98 -22.08 30.66 13.00
C ASP A 98 -20.81 31.35 13.54
N SER A 99 -20.72 32.64 13.24
CA SER A 99 -19.91 33.60 13.99
C SER A 99 -20.57 33.83 15.35
N VAL A 100 -20.18 33.07 16.38
CA VAL A 100 -20.59 33.35 17.77
C VAL A 100 -19.42 33.95 18.53
N GLU A 101 -19.63 35.22 18.92
CA GLU A 101 -18.81 36.00 19.83
C GLU A 101 -18.53 35.23 21.13
N LEU A 102 -17.23 35.03 21.41
CA LEU A 102 -16.75 34.61 22.72
C LEU A 102 -16.86 35.78 23.71
N ARG A 103 -18.01 35.86 24.40
CA ARG A 103 -18.16 36.63 25.64
C ARG A 103 -18.00 35.67 26.82
N GLY A 104 -16.89 35.80 27.54
CA GLY A 104 -16.58 34.97 28.70
C GLY A 104 -17.45 35.26 29.93
N ALA A 105 -17.47 34.32 30.87
CA ALA A 105 -17.49 34.58 32.30
C ALA A 105 -17.21 33.29 33.09
N ASN A 106 -16.35 33.43 34.09
CA ASN A 106 -16.08 32.49 35.16
C ASN A 106 -17.34 32.18 35.98
N ALA A 107 -17.42 31.01 36.60
CA ALA A 107 -17.64 30.87 38.06
C ALA A 107 -17.81 29.40 38.47
N ALA A 108 -17.43 29.16 39.72
CA ALA A 108 -17.23 27.88 40.36
C ALA A 108 -18.51 27.20 40.85
N ALA A 109 -18.36 25.88 41.07
CA ALA A 109 -18.96 25.04 42.11
C ALA A 109 -20.49 25.02 42.29
N SER A 110 -21.11 23.84 42.16
CA SER A 110 -21.87 23.24 43.28
C SER A 110 -22.35 21.80 43.01
N SER A 111 -22.16 21.00 44.05
CA SER A 111 -22.81 19.76 44.51
C SER A 111 -23.79 18.92 43.65
N ARG A 112 -23.52 17.61 43.73
CA ARG A 112 -24.38 16.41 43.57
C ARG A 112 -25.58 16.43 44.55
N PRO A 113 -26.72 15.71 44.28
CA PRO A 113 -26.77 14.28 44.54
C PRO A 113 -27.63 13.43 43.57
N ALA A 114 -27.53 12.12 43.78
CA ALA A 114 -27.98 11.03 42.92
C ALA A 114 -29.49 10.74 42.98
N THR A 115 -30.05 10.27 41.87
CA THR A 115 -31.14 9.27 41.85
C THR A 115 -30.98 8.34 40.64
N ALA A 116 -31.30 7.08 40.87
CA ALA A 116 -31.07 5.95 39.99
C ALA A 116 -32.01 5.95 38.78
N SER A 117 -31.45 5.80 37.58
CA SER A 117 -32.16 5.37 36.37
C SER A 117 -31.23 4.46 35.57
N ARG A 118 -31.62 3.19 35.46
CA ARG A 118 -30.97 2.15 34.65
C ARG A 118 -31.45 2.30 33.21
N THR A 119 -30.68 2.98 32.38
CA THR A 119 -30.78 2.97 30.90
C THR A 119 -29.35 2.90 30.30
N PRO A 120 -29.19 2.43 29.05
CA PRO A 120 -27.96 1.76 28.60
C PRO A 120 -26.79 2.72 28.35
N ARG A 121 -25.87 2.79 29.31
CA ARG A 121 -24.65 3.62 29.31
C ARG A 121 -23.54 3.24 28.32
N LYS A 122 -23.79 2.36 27.35
CA LYS A 122 -22.74 1.87 26.43
C LYS A 122 -22.66 2.60 25.08
N LEU A 123 -23.51 3.58 24.81
CA LEU A 123 -23.47 4.38 23.57
C LEU A 123 -22.86 5.79 23.72
N ALA A 124 -22.68 6.29 24.95
CA ALA A 124 -22.20 7.66 25.17
C ALA A 124 -20.68 7.82 25.02
N THR A 125 -19.90 6.74 25.07
CA THR A 125 -18.44 6.80 24.91
C THR A 125 -17.97 6.76 23.45
N LEU A 126 -18.86 6.45 22.49
CA LEU A 126 -18.54 6.49 21.05
C LEU A 126 -18.74 7.87 20.42
N GLN A 127 -19.55 8.74 21.02
CA GLN A 127 -19.75 10.11 20.53
C GLN A 127 -18.65 11.08 20.98
N LEU A 128 -17.92 10.80 22.07
CA LEU A 128 -16.81 11.65 22.51
C LEU A 128 -15.55 11.52 21.65
N SER A 129 -15.39 10.45 20.87
CA SER A 129 -14.28 10.33 19.90
C SER A 129 -14.61 10.90 18.52
N ALA A 130 -15.85 11.35 18.29
CA ALA A 130 -16.27 11.92 17.00
C ALA A 130 -15.98 13.42 16.89
N GLN A 131 -15.77 14.11 18.01
CA GLN A 131 -15.17 15.45 18.05
C GLN A 131 -13.67 15.33 18.28
N VAL A 132 -12.96 14.67 17.36
CA VAL A 132 -11.55 15.01 17.19
C VAL A 132 -11.56 16.45 16.71
N ASP A 133 -10.98 17.37 17.50
CA ASP A 133 -10.90 18.77 17.14
C ASP A 133 -10.34 18.88 15.70
N HIS A 134 -11.18 19.35 14.77
CA HIS A 134 -10.80 19.48 13.36
C HIS A 134 -9.50 20.28 13.21
N ARG A 135 -9.30 21.24 14.12
CA ARG A 135 -8.06 22.02 14.27
C ARG A 135 -6.84 21.15 14.57
N ASP A 136 -6.94 20.21 15.49
CA ASP A 136 -5.83 19.32 15.85
C ASP A 136 -5.55 18.33 14.72
N THR A 137 -6.59 17.85 14.05
CA THR A 137 -6.45 17.02 12.84
C THR A 137 -5.71 17.78 11.73
N LEU A 138 -6.12 19.01 11.41
CA LEU A 138 -5.44 19.84 10.42
C LEU A 138 -3.99 20.15 10.81
N ARG A 139 -3.74 20.38 12.10
CA ARG A 139 -2.38 20.60 12.62
C ARG A 139 -1.52 19.36 12.50
N GLN A 140 -2.09 18.18 12.75
CA GLN A 140 -1.42 16.89 12.54
C GLN A 140 -1.12 16.67 11.05
N MET A 141 -2.06 16.98 10.15
CA MET A 141 -1.84 16.93 8.70
C MET A 141 -0.74 17.89 8.26
N GLN A 142 -0.70 19.09 8.80
CA GLN A 142 0.36 20.06 8.52
C GLN A 142 1.73 19.57 8.98
N ASN A 143 1.81 19.01 10.20
CA ASN A 143 3.04 18.45 10.75
C ASN A 143 3.54 17.24 9.95
N THR A 144 2.62 16.36 9.54
CA THR A 144 2.97 15.18 8.71
C THR A 144 3.43 15.60 7.32
N ALA A 145 2.75 16.58 6.69
CA ALA A 145 3.20 17.14 5.42
C ALA A 145 4.59 17.76 5.53
N ALA A 146 4.86 18.57 6.56
CA ALA A 146 6.18 19.15 6.81
C ALA A 146 7.26 18.06 6.96
N ARG A 147 6.95 16.97 7.66
CA ARG A 147 7.87 15.82 7.81
C ARG A 147 8.15 15.12 6.47
N LEU A 148 7.15 14.95 5.61
CA LEU A 148 7.34 14.35 4.28
C LEU A 148 8.20 15.23 3.36
N TYR A 149 8.09 16.55 3.48
CA TYR A 149 8.97 17.47 2.75
C TYR A 149 10.43 17.32 3.15
N LEU A 150 10.71 17.21 4.46
CA LEU A 150 12.07 16.99 4.96
C LEU A 150 12.66 15.67 4.45
N LEU A 151 11.90 14.57 4.53
CA LEU A 151 12.35 13.26 4.04
C LEU A 151 12.68 13.28 2.53
N ARG A 152 11.88 14.00 1.74
CA ARG A 152 12.12 14.15 0.30
C ARG A 152 13.44 14.89 0.01
N GLU A 153 13.77 15.90 0.80
CA GLU A 153 15.01 16.64 0.68
C GLU A 153 16.22 15.76 1.04
N GLU A 154 16.13 15.01 2.14
CA GLU A 154 17.16 14.05 2.57
C GLU A 154 17.44 12.99 1.48
N ASP A 155 16.40 12.42 0.86
CA ASP A 155 16.55 11.43 -0.22
C ASP A 155 17.27 12.03 -1.44
N ALA A 156 16.97 13.28 -1.80
CA ALA A 156 17.64 13.97 -2.89
C ALA A 156 19.13 14.22 -2.58
N GLU A 157 19.47 14.51 -1.32
CA GLU A 157 20.86 14.66 -0.87
C GLU A 157 21.62 13.34 -0.93
N VAL A 158 21.00 12.23 -0.49
CA VAL A 158 21.62 10.89 -0.54
C VAL A 158 21.92 10.48 -1.99
N GLN A 159 21.00 10.74 -2.93
CA GLN A 159 21.23 10.49 -4.36
C GLN A 159 22.39 11.34 -4.89
N LYS A 160 22.44 12.62 -4.54
CA LYS A 160 23.52 13.54 -4.92
C LYS A 160 24.88 13.06 -4.40
N ILE A 161 24.96 12.64 -3.13
CA ILE A 161 26.19 12.10 -2.53
C ILE A 161 26.62 10.81 -3.24
N THR A 162 25.67 9.92 -3.55
CA THR A 162 25.95 8.65 -4.22
C THR A 162 26.51 8.84 -5.61
N LEU A 163 25.89 9.72 -6.41
CA LEU A 163 26.38 10.07 -7.75
C LEU A 163 27.75 10.74 -7.69
N LYS A 164 27.99 11.63 -6.71
CA LYS A 164 29.30 12.25 -6.50
C LYS A 164 30.37 11.21 -6.16
N ARG A 165 30.10 10.31 -5.22
CA ARG A 165 30.99 9.20 -4.85
C ARG A 165 31.29 8.31 -6.07
N GLN A 166 30.29 8.00 -6.88
CA GLN A 166 30.47 7.21 -8.09
C GLN A 166 31.34 7.93 -9.12
N ALA A 167 31.14 9.23 -9.33
CA ALA A 167 31.96 10.04 -10.24
C ALA A 167 33.42 10.12 -9.75
N ASP A 168 33.64 10.33 -8.45
CA ASP A 168 34.97 10.36 -7.85
C ASP A 168 35.65 8.99 -7.90
N ALA A 169 34.92 7.89 -7.73
CA ALA A 169 35.44 6.54 -7.93
C ALA A 169 35.90 6.31 -9.38
N ARG A 170 35.15 6.78 -10.38
CA ARG A 170 35.56 6.72 -11.80
C ARG A 170 36.80 7.56 -12.07
N ARG A 171 36.91 8.76 -11.47
CA ARG A 171 38.11 9.61 -11.56
C ARG A 171 39.32 8.94 -10.92
N ALA A 172 39.16 8.31 -9.75
CA ALA A 172 40.21 7.56 -9.08
C ALA A 172 40.68 6.35 -9.91
N ALA A 173 39.74 5.58 -10.47
CA ALA A 173 40.06 4.47 -11.36
C ALA A 173 40.86 4.90 -12.61
N ARG A 174 40.54 6.07 -13.19
CA ARG A 174 41.31 6.65 -14.31
C ARG A 174 42.72 7.06 -13.90
N ARG A 175 42.92 7.54 -12.66
CA ARG A 175 44.26 7.86 -12.15
C ARG A 175 45.12 6.61 -11.97
N LEU A 176 44.52 5.51 -11.51
CA LEU A 176 45.23 4.24 -11.31
C LEU A 176 45.52 3.51 -12.64
N SER A 177 44.64 3.63 -13.63
CA SER A 177 44.79 2.95 -14.93
C SER A 177 45.54 3.77 -16.00
N GLY A 178 45.56 5.11 -15.90
CA GLY A 178 46.07 6.00 -16.95
C GLY A 178 47.50 6.52 -16.78
N GLY A 179 48.28 5.99 -15.83
CA GLY A 179 49.66 6.43 -15.58
C GLY A 179 50.72 5.89 -16.56
N ALA A 180 50.35 4.94 -17.44
CA ALA A 180 51.28 4.31 -18.36
C ALA A 180 50.82 4.48 -19.82
N GLY A 181 51.21 5.59 -20.44
CA GLY A 181 51.27 5.69 -21.89
C GLY A 181 50.22 6.56 -22.55
N SER A 182 50.44 7.88 -22.58
CA SER A 182 49.96 8.70 -23.70
C SER A 182 50.95 9.82 -23.99
N LEU A 183 52.08 9.41 -24.57
CA LEU A 183 52.91 10.23 -25.43
C LEU A 183 53.06 9.47 -26.76
N SER A 184 51.98 9.31 -27.52
CA SER A 184 52.11 9.04 -28.95
C SER A 184 50.78 9.19 -29.67
N GLY A 185 50.82 9.93 -30.78
CA GLY A 185 50.03 9.58 -31.94
C GLY A 185 48.69 10.30 -32.08
N ARG A 186 48.72 11.39 -32.86
CA ARG A 186 47.62 11.74 -33.76
C ARG A 186 47.11 10.46 -34.45
N CYS A 187 45.89 10.05 -34.17
CA CYS A 187 45.19 9.07 -34.99
C CYS A 187 43.82 9.65 -35.37
N MET A 188 43.54 9.60 -36.66
CA MET A 188 42.43 10.25 -37.35
C MET A 188 41.05 9.77 -36.87
N PRO A 189 39.99 10.56 -37.08
CA PRO A 189 38.62 10.09 -36.89
C PRO A 189 38.25 9.12 -38.02
N ALA A 190 38.02 7.85 -37.68
CA ALA A 190 37.43 6.87 -38.59
C ALA A 190 35.92 6.71 -38.30
N PRO A 191 35.11 6.41 -39.32
CA PRO A 191 33.68 6.64 -39.30
C PRO A 191 32.87 5.52 -38.64
N LEU A 192 31.64 5.90 -38.28
CA LEU A 192 30.54 5.13 -37.72
C LEU A 192 30.44 3.69 -38.25
N GLY A 193 30.92 2.74 -37.46
CA GLY A 193 30.65 1.31 -37.63
C GLY A 193 29.67 0.83 -36.57
N LEU A 194 28.42 0.59 -36.99
CA LEU A 194 27.42 -0.14 -36.24
C LEU A 194 27.94 -1.57 -36.00
N GLY A 195 28.35 -1.88 -34.77
CA GLY A 195 28.93 -3.18 -34.43
C GLY A 195 28.71 -3.52 -32.96
N LEU A 196 27.77 -4.44 -32.74
CA LEU A 196 27.78 -5.51 -31.74
C LEU A 196 28.35 -5.16 -30.35
N VAL A 197 27.45 -4.99 -29.39
CA VAL A 197 27.77 -4.92 -27.96
C VAL A 197 28.32 -6.28 -27.51
N GLU A 198 29.64 -6.43 -27.49
CA GLU A 198 30.32 -7.47 -26.73
C GLU A 198 30.21 -7.13 -25.25
N GLY A 199 29.41 -7.94 -24.55
CA GLY A 199 29.29 -7.90 -23.09
C GLY A 199 30.54 -8.42 -22.39
N PRO A 200 30.68 -8.15 -21.08
CA PRO A 200 31.85 -8.51 -20.30
C PRO A 200 32.05 -10.04 -20.25
N VAL A 201 33.25 -10.47 -20.64
CA VAL A 201 33.72 -11.85 -20.51
C VAL A 201 33.76 -12.23 -19.04
N VAL A 202 32.76 -13.00 -18.61
CA VAL A 202 32.73 -13.68 -17.32
C VAL A 202 33.61 -14.94 -17.43
N PRO A 203 34.62 -15.12 -16.56
CA PRO A 203 35.44 -16.33 -16.56
C PRO A 203 34.58 -17.57 -16.24
N PRO A 204 34.82 -18.72 -16.89
CA PRO A 204 34.03 -19.92 -16.68
C PRO A 204 34.22 -20.45 -15.25
N PRO A 205 33.14 -20.84 -14.54
CA PRO A 205 33.26 -21.52 -13.26
C PRO A 205 33.91 -22.90 -13.46
N ALA A 206 34.85 -23.22 -12.58
CA ALA A 206 35.51 -24.52 -12.55
C ALA A 206 34.47 -25.65 -12.50
N ARG A 207 34.55 -26.57 -13.46
CA ARG A 207 33.78 -27.82 -13.51
C ARG A 207 34.17 -28.70 -12.32
N GLY A 208 33.45 -28.55 -11.22
CA GLY A 208 33.27 -29.58 -10.22
C GLY A 208 31.78 -29.86 -10.13
N SER A 209 31.29 -30.88 -10.83
CA SER A 209 29.91 -31.35 -10.71
C SER A 209 29.78 -32.20 -9.45
N PRO A 210 29.13 -31.74 -8.37
CA PRO A 210 28.62 -32.66 -7.37
C PRO A 210 27.46 -33.44 -7.99
N SER A 211 27.58 -34.76 -7.93
CA SER A 211 26.57 -35.73 -8.32
C SER A 211 25.22 -35.43 -7.65
N ALA A 212 24.24 -34.98 -8.44
CA ALA A 212 22.87 -34.68 -8.02
C ALA A 212 22.02 -35.97 -7.93
N ALA A 213 22.45 -36.92 -7.11
CA ALA A 213 21.63 -38.07 -6.73
C ALA A 213 21.29 -37.93 -5.24
N ASN A 214 19.98 -37.85 -4.93
CA ASN A 214 19.38 -37.66 -3.60
C ASN A 214 19.25 -36.22 -3.10
N LEU A 215 18.51 -35.38 -3.82
CA LEU A 215 17.76 -34.31 -3.16
C LEU A 215 16.40 -34.89 -2.72
N PRO A 216 16.02 -34.78 -1.43
CA PRO A 216 14.69 -35.16 -0.99
C PRO A 216 13.66 -34.29 -1.72
N HIS A 217 12.58 -34.92 -2.20
CA HIS A 217 11.46 -34.21 -2.79
C HIS A 217 11.01 -33.08 -1.85
N PRO A 218 10.82 -31.84 -2.36
CA PRO A 218 10.22 -30.81 -1.55
C PRO A 218 8.84 -31.29 -1.07
N PRO A 219 8.47 -31.06 0.20
CA PRO A 219 7.14 -31.42 0.69
C PRO A 219 6.12 -30.74 -0.23
N GLN A 220 5.25 -31.56 -0.83
CA GLN A 220 4.14 -31.05 -1.61
C GLN A 220 3.34 -30.11 -0.71
N SER A 221 3.34 -28.83 -1.05
CA SER A 221 2.63 -27.81 -0.30
C SER A 221 1.13 -28.14 -0.29
N PRO A 222 0.50 -28.37 0.87
CA PRO A 222 -0.89 -28.85 0.94
C PRO A 222 -1.92 -27.83 0.44
N TRP A 223 -1.51 -26.59 0.15
CA TRP A 223 -2.40 -25.53 -0.32
C TRP A 223 -2.62 -25.51 -1.85
N ALA A 224 -1.82 -26.24 -2.63
CA ALA A 224 -1.98 -26.30 -4.09
C ALA A 224 -3.23 -27.08 -4.55
N SER A 225 -4.02 -27.66 -3.64
CA SER A 225 -5.22 -28.45 -3.95
C SER A 225 -6.53 -27.83 -3.44
N ALA A 226 -6.52 -26.60 -2.91
CA ALA A 226 -7.75 -25.86 -2.61
C ALA A 226 -8.32 -25.23 -3.90
N SER A 227 -8.59 -26.07 -4.90
CA SER A 227 -9.38 -25.69 -6.05
C SER A 227 -10.79 -25.37 -5.57
N LEU A 228 -11.16 -24.10 -5.72
CA LEU A 228 -12.49 -23.54 -5.54
C LEU A 228 -13.55 -24.53 -6.04
N ARG A 229 -14.30 -25.14 -5.11
CA ARG A 229 -15.55 -25.81 -5.44
C ARG A 229 -16.60 -24.72 -5.64
N PRO A 230 -17.27 -24.64 -6.80
CA PRO A 230 -18.40 -23.75 -6.97
C PRO A 230 -19.51 -24.15 -5.99
N LEU A 231 -19.88 -23.22 -5.11
CA LEU A 231 -21.09 -23.29 -4.28
C LEU A 231 -22.30 -23.08 -5.19
N GLY A 232 -22.81 -24.16 -5.75
CA GLY A 232 -24.03 -24.14 -6.55
C GLY A 232 -24.79 -25.45 -6.43
N GLU A 233 -26.10 -25.32 -6.22
CA GLU A 233 -27.15 -26.36 -6.23
C GLU A 233 -27.54 -26.95 -4.87
N LYS A 234 -28.53 -26.31 -4.26
CA LYS A 234 -29.48 -26.96 -3.36
C LYS A 234 -30.58 -27.60 -4.22
N PRO A 235 -30.88 -28.90 -4.05
CA PRO A 235 -32.05 -29.51 -4.67
C PRO A 235 -33.33 -29.01 -3.97
N LEU A 236 -34.35 -28.77 -4.80
CA LEU A 236 -35.74 -28.48 -4.42
C LEU A 236 -36.40 -29.66 -3.70
#